data_AF-A0A3B0SEU3-F1
#
_entry.id   AF-A0A3B0SEU3-F1
#
_cell.length_a   1.000
_cell.length_b   1.000
_cell.length_c   1.000
_cell.angle_alpha   90.00
_cell.angle_beta   90.00
_cell.angle_gamma   90.00
#
_symmetry.space_group_name_H-M   'P 1'
#
loop_
_entity.id
_entity.type
_entity.pdbx_description
1 polymer ?
#
loop_
_entity_poly.entity_id
_entity_poly.type
_entity_poly.pdbx_seq_one_letter_code
_entity_poly.pdbx_strand_id
1 'polypeptide(L)' 'MMRLIKWLFYLAILAFIALVAYAYIGPFFGADFSPPQKEIRQEIILETN' A
#
# COMPACT_ATOMS: atom_id res chain seq x y z
N MET A 1 -25.18 26.39 -1.58
CA MET A 1 -24.52 25.35 -0.75
C MET A 1 -24.33 24.02 -1.49
N MET A 2 -25.35 23.38 -2.08
CA MET A 2 -25.21 22.08 -2.77
C MET A 2 -24.24 22.06 -3.97
N ARG A 3 -24.01 23.21 -4.63
CA ARG A 3 -23.02 23.33 -5.72
C ARG A 3 -21.58 23.08 -5.24
N LEU A 4 -21.21 23.58 -4.05
CA LEU A 4 -19.87 23.39 -3.51
C LEU A 4 -19.65 21.94 -3.06
N ILE A 5 -20.67 21.34 -2.44
CA ILE A 5 -20.65 19.94 -2.01
C ILE A 5 -20.42 19.00 -3.21
N LYS A 6 -21.05 19.27 -4.36
CA LYS A 6 -20.82 18.51 -5.59
C LYS A 6 -19.35 18.54 -6.03
N TRP A 7 -18.71 19.71 -5.94
CA TRP A 7 -17.27 19.84 -6.25
C TRP A 7 -16.38 19.13 -5.24
N LEU A 8 -16.69 19.22 -3.95
CA LEU A 8 -15.95 18.49 -2.91
C LEU A 8 -16.03 16.98 -3.13
N PHE A 9 -17.18 16.46 -3.56
CA PHE A 9 -17.33 15.05 -3.88
C PHE A 9 -16.45 14.62 -5.06
N TYR A 10 -16.41 15.41 -6.14
CA TYR A 10 -15.49 15.13 -7.26
C TYR A 10 -14.03 15.19 -6.85
N LEU A 11 -13.65 16.16 -6.01
CA LEU A 11 -12.28 16.26 -5.50
C LEU A 11 -11.92 15.08 -4.58
N ALA A 12 -12.85 14.61 -3.75
CA ALA A 12 -12.65 13.43 -2.92
C ALA A 12 -12.41 12.17 -3.77
N ILE A 13 -13.20 11.98 -4.84
CA ILE A 13 -12.98 10.89 -5.79
C ILE A 13 -11.63 11.03 -6.47
N LEU A 14 -11.26 12.22 -6.94
CA LEU A 14 -9.98 12.46 -7.59
C LEU A 14 -8.80 12.18 -6.65
N ALA A 15 -8.88 12.64 -5.40
CA ALA A 15 -7.89 12.36 -4.38
C ALA A 15 -7.77 10.87 -4.08
N PHE A 16 -8.89 10.15 -4.01
CA PHE A 16 -8.92 8.71 -3.84
C PHE A 16 -8.25 7.98 -5.02
N ILE A 17 -8.56 8.36 -6.25
CA ILE A 17 -7.92 7.79 -7.46
C ILE A 17 -6.42 8.07 -7.45
N ALA A 18 -5.99 9.29 -7.10
CA ALA A 18 -4.58 9.64 -7.01
C ALA A 18 -3.85 8.80 -5.95
N LEU A 19 -4.48 8.59 -4.79
CA LEU A 19 -3.94 7.73 -3.73
C LEU A 19 -3.78 6.28 -4.20
N VAL A 20 -4.81 5.73 -4.84
CA VAL A 20 -4.77 4.37 -5.41
C VAL A 20 -3.65 4.27 -6.45
N ALA A 21 -3.58 5.20 -7.39
CA ALA A 21 -2.53 5.22 -8.41
C ALA A 21 -1.13 5.23 -7.76
N TYR A 22 -0.91 6.09 -6.76
CA TYR A 22 0.35 6.17 -6.03
C TYR A 22 0.68 4.87 -5.27
N ALA A 23 -0.29 4.15 -4.72
CA ALA A 23 -0.03 2.86 -4.09
C ALA A 23 0.51 1.82 -5.09
N TYR A 24 0.08 1.88 -6.36
CA TYR A 24 0.57 0.97 -7.41
C TYR A 24 1.90 1.42 -8.01
N ILE A 25 2.08 2.71 -8.29
CA ILE A 25 3.29 3.20 -8.96
C ILE A 25 4.38 3.66 -7.99
N GLY A 26 4.04 3.92 -6.74
CA GLY A 26 4.93 4.39 -5.68
C GLY A 26 6.20 3.55 -5.49
N PRO A 27 6.15 2.21 -5.57
CA PRO A 27 7.35 1.38 -5.49
C PRO A 27 8.40 1.69 -6.57
N PHE A 28 7.99 2.13 -7.77
CA PHE A 28 8.92 2.56 -8.82
C PHE A 28 9.63 3.89 -8.49
N PHE A 29 9.09 4.68 -7.56
CA PHE A 29 9.68 5.92 -7.06
C PHE A 29 10.40 5.75 -5.71
N GLY A 30 10.58 4.50 -5.24
CA GLY A 30 11.29 4.19 -4.00
C GLY A 30 10.42 4.24 -2.74
N ALA A 31 9.09 4.31 -2.87
CA ALA A 31 8.20 4.12 -1.73
C ALA A 31 8.08 2.63 -1.40
N ASP A 32 8.47 2.22 -0.18
CA ASP A 32 8.26 0.85 0.31
C ASP A 32 7.07 0.81 1.25
N PHE A 33 6.04 0.05 0.86
CA PHE A 33 4.82 -0.17 1.63
C PHE A 33 4.80 -1.54 2.31
N SER A 34 5.87 -2.33 2.16
CA SER A 34 5.99 -3.65 2.77
C SER A 34 6.17 -3.54 4.28
N PRO A 35 5.60 -4.45 5.08
CA PRO A 35 5.92 -4.50 6.50
C PRO A 35 7.41 -4.82 6.70
N PRO A 36 8.04 -4.35 7.80
CA PRO A 36 9.39 -4.75 8.15
C PRO A 36 9.51 -6.26 8.21
N GLN A 37 10.40 -6.83 7.39
CA GLN A 37 10.60 -8.27 7.37
C GLN A 37 11.62 -8.66 8.44
N LYS A 38 11.26 -9.61 9.29
CA LYS A 38 12.18 -10.25 10.22
C LYS A 38 12.48 -11.65 9.72
N GLU A 39 13.76 -11.96 9.58
CA GLU A 39 14.18 -13.32 9.29
C GLU A 39 13.86 -14.24 10.48
N ILE A 40 13.14 -15.32 10.19
CA ILE A 40 12.85 -16.38 11.15
C ILE A 40 13.54 -17.64 10.63
N ARG A 41 14.53 -18.11 11.39
CA ARG A 41 15.17 -19.41 11.16
C ARG A 41 14.94 -20.28 12.38
N GLN A 42 14.64 -21.55 12.13
CA GLN A 42 14.56 -22.57 13.15
C GLN A 42 15.46 -23.72 12.71
N GLU A 43 16.36 -24.12 13.59
CA GLU A 43 17.15 -25.33 13.39
C GLU A 43 16.22 -26.53 13.51
N ILE A 44 16.33 -27.46 12.55
CA ILE A 44 15.64 -28.75 12.59
C ILE A 44 16.66 -29.86 12.67
N ILE A 45 16.35 -30.87 13.49
CA ILE A 45 17.11 -32.11 13.53
C ILE A 45 16.57 -32.98 12.39
N LEU A 46 17.45 -33.38 11.47
CA LEU A 46 17.10 -34.29 10.38
C LEU A 46 17.46 -35.72 10.81
N GLU A 47 16.46 -36.50 11.20
CA GLU A 47 16.65 -37.92 11.57
C GLU A 47 17.00 -38.74 10.32
N THR A 48 18.01 -39.60 10.42
CA THR A 48 18.42 -40.54 9.36
C THR A 48 18.45 -41.97 9.91
N ASN A 49 18.12 -42.95 9.06
CA ASN A 49 18.02 -44.37 9.45
C ASN A 49 19.39 -45.05 9.58
#